data_AF-A0A2V9SVY0-F1
#
_entry.id   AF-A0A2V9SVY0-F1
#
_cell.length_a   1.000
_cell.length_b   1.000
_cell.length_c   1.000
_cell.angle_alpha   90.00
_cell.angle_beta   90.00
_cell.angle_gamma   90.00
#
_symmetry.space_group_name_H-M   'P 1'
#
loop_
_entity.id
_entity.type
_entity.pdbx_description
1 polymer ?
#
loop_
_entity_poly.entity_id
_entity_poly.type
_entity_poly.pdbx_seq_one_letter_code
_entity_poly.pdbx_strand_id
1 'polypeptide(L)'
;MKTDRNLCLRTGTKPRNPHPKTTHLQATQFAKGRSGNPGGRPKGLILLSEATLAWLAEADPKTGMTNAMLVTLALGKKALAGDVVAARELADRSEGRPAQAMQHEVIRPVKIQVDGLMQAIREIYGLKDFTSTEDRLIDRPKEFLS
;
A
#
# COMPACT_ATOMS: atom_id res chain seq x y z
N MET A 1 -7.45 1.42 58.62
CA MET A 1 -6.49 0.98 57.57
C MET A 1 -7.17 0.00 56.63
N LYS A 2 -7.74 0.51 55.52
CA LYS A 2 -7.78 -0.16 54.21
C LYS A 2 -7.66 0.98 53.19
N THR A 3 -6.56 0.95 52.45
CA THR A 3 -6.16 1.96 51.47
C THR A 3 -6.82 1.62 50.15
N ASP A 4 -7.69 2.51 49.67
CA ASP A 4 -8.20 2.47 48.30
C ASP A 4 -7.06 2.83 47.35
N ARG A 5 -6.34 1.82 46.87
CA ARG A 5 -5.50 1.95 45.68
C ARG A 5 -6.41 1.88 44.46
N ASN A 6 -6.74 3.03 43.88
CA ASN A 6 -6.94 3.19 42.44
C ASN A 6 -6.99 4.68 42.07
N LEU A 7 -5.86 5.37 42.27
CA LEU A 7 -5.59 6.63 41.60
C LEU A 7 -4.92 6.32 40.25
N CYS A 8 -5.73 6.09 39.22
CA CYS A 8 -5.29 6.15 37.82
C CYS A 8 -6.21 7.11 37.06
N LEU A 9 -6.11 8.40 37.37
CA LEU A 9 -6.66 9.46 36.54
C LEU A 9 -5.67 9.73 35.40
N ARG A 10 -5.75 8.96 34.32
CA ARG A 10 -5.20 9.38 33.01
C ARG A 10 -6.24 10.24 32.29
N THR A 11 -6.43 11.46 32.77
CA THR A 11 -7.19 12.49 32.03
C THR A 11 -6.21 13.31 31.20
N GLY A 12 -6.27 13.16 29.87
CA GLY A 12 -5.47 14.01 28.97
C GLY A 12 -5.21 13.42 27.59
N THR A 13 -6.20 12.88 26.89
CA THR A 13 -6.06 12.66 25.45
C THR A 13 -6.18 14.02 24.76
N LYS A 14 -5.05 14.59 24.31
CA LYS A 14 -5.08 15.75 23.41
C LYS A 14 -5.97 15.40 22.20
N PRO A 15 -6.92 16.26 21.79
CA PRO A 15 -7.69 15.99 20.58
C PRO A 15 -6.72 15.89 19.40
N ARG A 16 -6.85 14.82 18.61
CA ARG A 16 -6.10 14.68 17.36
C ARG A 16 -6.42 15.89 16.48
N ASN A 17 -5.38 16.53 15.95
CA ASN A 17 -5.49 17.68 15.05
C ASN A 17 -6.58 17.38 13.98
N PRO A 18 -7.64 18.21 13.87
CA PRO A 18 -8.69 17.96 12.91
C PRO A 18 -8.13 18.23 11.52
N HIS A 19 -7.70 17.17 10.83
CA HIS A 19 -7.47 17.28 9.40
C HIS A 19 -8.80 17.68 8.75
N PRO A 20 -8.84 18.76 7.95
CA PRO A 20 -10.04 19.13 7.24
C PRO A 20 -10.46 17.93 6.38
N LYS A 21 -11.68 17.45 6.58
CA LYS A 21 -12.23 16.36 5.78
C LYS A 21 -12.27 16.86 4.34
N THR A 22 -11.39 16.35 3.48
CA THR A 22 -11.24 16.84 2.12
C THR A 22 -12.53 16.57 1.34
N THR A 23 -13.25 17.62 0.98
CA THR A 23 -14.59 17.55 0.39
C THR A 23 -14.60 16.73 -0.91
N HIS A 24 -13.50 16.74 -1.67
CA HIS A 24 -13.36 15.99 -2.92
C HIS A 24 -13.20 14.47 -2.72
N LEU A 25 -12.82 14.00 -1.52
CA LEU A 25 -12.70 12.56 -1.20
C LEU A 25 -14.00 11.97 -0.63
N GLN A 26 -14.99 12.80 -0.32
CA GLN A 26 -16.29 12.36 0.20
C GLN A 26 -17.00 11.44 -0.81
N ALA A 27 -16.86 11.71 -2.10
CA ALA A 27 -17.50 10.94 -3.17
C ALA A 27 -16.86 9.55 -3.38
N THR A 28 -15.57 9.38 -3.07
CA THR A 28 -14.83 8.11 -3.22
C THR A 28 -14.69 7.35 -1.90
N GLN A 29 -15.21 7.89 -0.80
CA GLN A 29 -15.17 7.25 0.50
C GLN A 29 -16.09 6.02 0.51
N PHE A 30 -15.56 4.88 0.97
CA PHE A 30 -16.40 3.73 1.31
C PHE A 30 -17.40 4.13 2.39
N ALA A 31 -18.70 3.92 2.14
CA ALA A 31 -19.73 4.19 3.11
C ALA A 31 -19.44 3.41 4.40
N LYS A 32 -19.50 4.08 5.55
CA LYS A 32 -19.29 3.42 6.86
C LYS A 32 -20.30 2.28 7.00
N GLY A 33 -19.81 1.06 7.27
CA GLY A 33 -20.63 -0.14 7.37
C GLY A 33 -20.86 -0.87 6.04
N ARG A 34 -20.45 -0.30 4.90
CA ARG A 34 -20.46 -0.96 3.59
C ARG A 34 -19.04 -1.37 3.21
N SER A 35 -18.66 -2.57 3.63
CA SER A 35 -17.41 -3.21 3.18
C SER A 35 -17.42 -3.33 1.65
N GLY A 36 -16.29 -3.02 1.00
CA GLY A 36 -16.09 -3.29 -0.43
C GLY A 36 -16.08 -4.80 -0.77
N ASN A 37 -15.99 -5.66 0.25
CA ASN A 37 -16.17 -7.10 0.15
C ASN A 37 -17.49 -7.50 0.85
N PRO A 38 -18.63 -7.59 0.12
CA PRO A 38 -19.92 -7.95 0.67
C PRO A 38 -20.01 -9.43 1.12
N GLY A 39 -19.16 -10.30 0.58
CA GLY A 39 -19.04 -11.70 1.04
C GLY A 39 -18.20 -11.86 2.31
N GLY A 40 -17.48 -10.81 2.71
CA GLY A 40 -16.54 -10.85 3.82
C GLY A 40 -15.49 -11.97 3.66
N ARG A 41 -14.88 -12.37 4.77
CA ARG A 41 -14.17 -13.64 4.85
C ARG A 41 -15.22 -14.76 4.78
N PRO A 42 -15.11 -15.76 3.89
CA PRO A 42 -16.09 -16.82 3.77
C PRO A 42 -16.30 -17.48 5.13
N LYS A 43 -17.55 -17.50 5.59
CA LYS A 43 -17.94 -18.06 6.88
C LYS A 43 -18.20 -19.56 6.69
N GLY A 44 -17.68 -20.41 7.58
CA GLY A 44 -17.96 -21.85 7.60
C GLY A 44 -16.94 -22.75 6.89
N LEU A 45 -15.91 -22.18 6.25
CA LEU A 45 -14.74 -22.95 5.81
C LEU A 45 -13.75 -23.03 6.97
N ILE A 46 -13.35 -24.25 7.37
CA ILE A 46 -12.19 -24.42 8.25
C ILE A 46 -10.97 -24.00 7.44
N LEU A 47 -10.42 -22.84 7.78
CA LEU A 47 -9.24 -22.34 7.12
C LEU A 47 -8.00 -23.03 7.70
N LEU A 48 -6.97 -23.18 6.88
CA LEU A 48 -5.70 -23.77 7.32
C LEU A 48 -5.19 -23.08 8.59
N SER A 49 -5.31 -21.75 8.67
CA SER A 49 -4.95 -20.96 9.84
C SER A 49 -5.70 -21.39 11.11
N GLU A 50 -6.99 -21.69 11.02
CA GLU A 50 -7.81 -22.09 12.16
C GLU A 50 -7.46 -23.50 12.62
N ALA A 51 -7.30 -24.44 11.69
CA ALA A 51 -6.82 -25.78 12.00
C ALA A 51 -5.43 -25.77 12.63
N THR A 52 -4.51 -24.94 12.10
CA THR A 52 -3.16 -24.81 12.69
C THR A 52 -3.19 -24.21 14.08
N LEU A 53 -4.06 -23.22 14.35
CA LEU A 53 -4.19 -22.64 15.69
C LEU A 53 -4.77 -23.65 16.68
N ALA A 54 -5.79 -24.41 16.27
CA ALA A 54 -6.37 -25.47 17.10
C ALA A 54 -5.31 -26.54 17.45
N TRP A 55 -4.56 -27.00 16.45
CA TRP A 55 -3.49 -27.97 16.67
C TRP A 55 -2.37 -27.43 17.56
N LEU A 56 -1.94 -26.17 17.35
CA LEU A 56 -0.90 -25.54 18.17
C LEU A 56 -1.31 -25.37 19.64
N ALA A 57 -2.60 -25.19 19.91
CA ALA A 57 -3.16 -25.02 21.25
C ALA A 57 -3.34 -26.35 21.99
N GLU A 58 -3.39 -27.48 21.28
CA GLU A 58 -3.51 -28.80 21.88
C GLU A 58 -2.29 -29.13 22.75
N ALA A 59 -2.55 -29.68 23.94
CA ALA A 59 -1.52 -30.08 24.89
C ALA A 59 -1.21 -31.57 24.72
N ASP A 60 0.08 -31.90 24.65
CA ASP A 60 0.53 -33.28 24.64
C ASP A 60 0.27 -33.91 26.02
N PRO A 61 -0.50 -35.02 26.09
CA PRO A 61 -0.84 -35.66 27.35
C PRO A 61 0.38 -36.22 28.11
N LYS A 62 1.52 -36.44 27.44
CA LYS A 62 2.73 -36.96 28.08
C LYS A 62 3.57 -35.88 28.75
N THR A 63 3.70 -34.74 28.09
CA THR A 63 4.60 -33.65 28.53
C THR A 63 3.85 -32.49 29.20
N GLY A 64 2.53 -32.38 28.98
CA GLY A 64 1.71 -31.27 29.42
C GLY A 64 1.99 -29.95 28.68
N MET A 65 2.87 -29.96 27.69
CA MET A 65 3.22 -28.79 26.89
C MET A 65 2.30 -28.70 25.68
N THR A 66 1.99 -27.47 25.25
CA THR A 66 1.26 -27.28 23.99
C THR A 66 2.14 -27.62 22.79
N ASN A 67 1.53 -28.04 21.69
CA ASN A 67 2.25 -28.28 20.43
C ASN A 67 3.05 -27.05 19.99
N ALA A 68 2.56 -25.83 20.26
CA ALA A 68 3.32 -24.60 20.02
C ALA A 68 4.66 -24.56 20.78
N MET A 69 4.67 -24.98 22.05
CA MET A 69 5.89 -25.04 22.86
C MET A 69 6.85 -26.11 22.32
N LEU A 70 6.33 -27.27 21.95
CA LEU A 70 7.12 -28.37 21.38
C LEU A 70 7.78 -27.97 20.06
N VAL A 71 7.04 -27.29 19.17
CA VAL A 71 7.57 -26.75 17.91
C VAL A 71 8.67 -25.72 18.19
N THR A 72 8.45 -24.82 19.15
CA THR A 72 9.45 -23.80 19.52
C THR A 72 10.72 -24.45 20.10
N LEU A 73 10.57 -25.51 20.90
CA LEU A 73 11.69 -26.27 21.46
C LEU A 73 12.48 -27.01 20.38
N ALA A 74 11.80 -27.62 19.42
CA ALA A 74 12.44 -28.25 18.26
C ALA A 74 13.18 -27.22 17.40
N LEU A 75 12.60 -26.04 17.20
CA LEU A 75 13.23 -24.92 16.48
C LEU A 75 14.48 -24.43 17.22
N GLY A 76 14.42 -24.29 18.54
CA GLY A 76 15.57 -23.96 19.39
C GLY A 76 16.69 -24.98 19.31
N LYS A 77 16.36 -26.28 19.33
CA LYS A 77 17.36 -27.34 19.13
C LYS A 77 18.04 -27.26 17.77
N LYS A 78 17.30 -26.96 16.70
CA LYS A 78 17.88 -26.74 15.36
C LYS A 78 18.80 -25.52 15.33
N ALA A 79 18.39 -24.41 15.93
CA ALA A 79 19.21 -23.21 16.04
C ALA A 79 20.53 -23.50 16.79
N LEU A 80 20.46 -24.22 17.92
CA LEU A 80 21.64 -24.64 18.68
C LEU A 80 22.56 -25.59 17.89
N ALA A 81 22.01 -26.37 16.95
CA ALA A 81 22.78 -27.20 16.04
C ALA A 81 23.47 -26.42 14.90
N GLY A 82 23.28 -25.10 14.82
CA GLY A 82 23.90 -24.24 13.82
C GLY A 82 23.01 -23.90 12.61
N ASP A 83 21.72 -24.24 12.63
CA ASP A 83 20.78 -23.80 11.60
C ASP A 83 20.49 -22.29 11.75
N VAL A 84 21.14 -21.49 10.90
CA VAL A 84 21.02 -20.03 10.87
C VAL A 84 19.60 -19.58 10.56
N VAL A 85 18.83 -20.35 9.76
CA VAL A 85 17.44 -20.01 9.45
C VAL A 85 16.57 -20.18 10.68
N ALA A 86 16.76 -21.27 11.42
CA ALA A 86 16.05 -21.49 12.68
C ALA A 86 16.38 -20.40 13.72
N ALA A 87 17.64 -20.00 13.84
CA ALA A 87 18.06 -18.92 14.73
C ALA A 87 17.42 -17.57 14.34
N ARG A 88 17.40 -17.24 13.05
CA ARG A 88 16.74 -16.04 12.52
C ARG A 88 15.25 -16.04 12.80
N GLU A 89 14.57 -17.16 12.55
CA GLU A 89 13.13 -17.29 12.79
C GLU A 89 12.74 -17.15 14.27
N LEU A 90 13.63 -17.54 15.19
CA LEU A 90 13.47 -17.27 16.62
C LEU A 90 13.64 -15.78 16.93
N ALA A 91 14.73 -15.16 16.46
CA ALA A 91 15.01 -13.75 16.67
C ALA A 91 13.89 -12.84 16.13
N ASP A 92 13.43 -13.10 14.90
CA ASP A 92 12.34 -12.36 14.26
C ASP A 92 11.02 -12.44 15.07
N ARG A 93 10.78 -13.53 15.80
CA ARG A 93 9.59 -13.72 16.65
C ARG A 93 9.75 -13.12 18.05
N SER A 94 10.95 -13.12 18.63
CA SER A 94 11.21 -12.61 19.98
C SER A 94 11.48 -11.10 20.00
N GLU A 95 12.25 -10.61 19.03
CA GLU A 95 12.74 -9.23 18.97
C GLU A 95 12.03 -8.41 17.88
N GLY A 96 11.34 -9.09 16.96
CA GLY A 96 10.70 -8.47 15.81
C GLY A 96 11.66 -8.35 14.61
N ARG A 97 11.09 -8.13 13.43
CA ARG A 97 11.88 -7.89 12.22
C ARG A 97 12.38 -6.44 12.17
N PRO A 98 13.63 -6.20 11.75
CA PRO A 98 14.10 -4.85 11.50
C PRO A 98 13.26 -4.18 10.41
N ALA A 99 13.10 -2.85 10.51
CA ALA A 99 12.32 -2.08 9.54
C ALA A 99 12.91 -2.25 8.14
N GLN A 100 12.09 -2.74 7.21
CA GLN A 100 12.51 -2.94 5.83
C GLN A 100 12.52 -1.60 5.09
N ALA A 101 13.70 -1.14 4.68
CA ALA A 101 13.82 0.01 3.79
C ALA A 101 13.38 -0.40 2.38
N MET A 102 12.24 0.12 1.92
CA MET A 102 11.81 -0.04 0.54
C MET A 102 12.44 1.07 -0.30
N GLN A 103 13.34 0.72 -1.22
CA GLN A 103 13.75 1.64 -2.27
C GLN A 103 12.64 1.74 -3.31
N HIS A 104 12.02 2.92 -3.42
CA HIS A 104 11.15 3.25 -4.53
C HIS A 104 11.98 3.96 -5.60
N GLU A 105 12.15 3.32 -6.76
CA GLU A 105 12.63 4.00 -7.95
C GLU A 105 11.48 4.83 -8.51
N VAL A 106 11.56 6.15 -8.34
CA VAL A 106 10.61 7.07 -8.96
C VAL A 106 10.93 7.10 -10.45
N ILE A 107 10.17 6.36 -11.25
CA ILE A 107 10.18 6.51 -12.72
C ILE A 107 9.69 7.92 -13.02
N ARG A 108 10.62 8.82 -13.33
CA ARG A 108 10.30 10.21 -13.68
C ARG A 108 9.75 10.22 -15.11
N PRO A 109 8.61 10.88 -15.39
CA PRO A 109 8.17 11.08 -16.75
C PRO A 109 9.21 11.93 -17.50
N VAL A 110 9.79 11.37 -18.55
CA VAL A 110 10.69 12.11 -19.45
C VAL A 110 9.84 13.13 -20.19
N LYS A 111 10.07 14.43 -19.94
CA LYS A 111 9.48 15.49 -20.74
C LYS A 111 10.19 15.51 -22.10
N ILE A 112 9.57 14.91 -23.11
CA ILE A 112 10.03 15.01 -24.49
C ILE A 112 9.64 16.40 -24.99
N GLN A 113 10.62 17.21 -25.39
CA GLN A 113 10.36 18.48 -26.07
C GLN A 113 9.85 18.15 -27.48
N VAL A 114 8.56 18.41 -27.71
CA VAL A 114 7.85 18.02 -28.94
C VAL A 114 8.28 18.88 -30.13
N ASP A 115 8.84 20.06 -29.86
CA ASP A 115 9.15 21.09 -30.85
C ASP A 115 10.22 20.64 -31.85
N GLY A 116 11.32 20.05 -31.36
CA GLY A 116 12.40 19.56 -32.23
C GLY A 116 12.00 18.33 -33.07
N LEU A 117 11.13 17.47 -32.53
CA LEU A 117 10.63 16.30 -33.25
C LEU A 117 9.70 16.71 -34.40
N MET A 118 8.82 17.68 -34.16
CA MET A 118 7.90 18.16 -35.18
C MET A 118 8.63 18.88 -36.32
N GLN A 119 9.72 19.58 -36.02
CA GLN A 119 10.55 20.22 -37.05
C GLN A 119 11.30 19.19 -37.91
N ALA A 120 11.91 18.18 -37.30
CA ALA A 120 12.58 17.09 -38.02
C ALA A 120 11.60 16.29 -38.90
N ILE A 121 10.39 15.99 -38.41
CA ILE A 121 9.34 15.32 -39.21
C ILE A 121 8.94 16.21 -40.39
N ARG A 122 8.75 17.52 -40.19
CA ARG A 122 8.38 18.45 -41.27
C ARG A 122 9.46 18.55 -42.34
N GLU A 123 10.75 18.52 -41.96
CA GLU A 123 11.87 18.50 -42.91
C GLU A 123 11.90 17.22 -43.75
N ILE A 124 11.73 16.05 -43.12
CA ILE A 124 11.72 14.74 -43.81
C ILE A 124 10.58 14.67 -44.83
N TYR A 125 9.40 15.19 -44.47
CA TYR A 125 8.21 15.17 -45.32
C TYR A 125 8.03 16.45 -46.18
N GLY A 126 8.98 17.39 -46.15
CA GLY A 126 8.99 18.59 -46.99
C GLY A 126 7.83 19.58 -46.77
N LEU A 127 7.26 19.63 -45.57
CA LEU A 127 6.14 20.53 -45.24
C LEU A 127 6.68 21.93 -44.88
N LYS A 128 6.35 22.95 -45.70
CA LYS A 128 6.73 24.35 -45.45
C LYS A 128 5.93 24.97 -44.30
N ASP A 129 6.58 25.87 -43.57
CA ASP A 129 6.00 26.58 -42.42
C ASP A 129 4.75 27.38 -42.79
N PHE A 130 3.60 26.94 -42.29
CA PHE A 130 2.40 27.75 -42.28
C PHE A 130 2.46 28.66 -41.05
N THR A 131 3.16 29.78 -41.15
CA THR A 131 3.06 30.84 -40.15
C THR A 131 1.69 31.50 -40.31
N SER A 132 0.78 31.19 -39.38
CA SER A 132 -0.51 31.84 -39.24
C SER A 132 -0.34 33.35 -39.07
N THR A 133 -0.99 34.16 -39.92
CA THR A 133 -2.14 35.04 -39.58
C THR A 133 -2.42 36.13 -40.64
N GLU A 134 -1.54 36.43 -41.62
CA GLU A 134 -1.76 37.58 -42.53
C GLU A 134 -2.20 37.27 -43.98
N ASP A 135 -2.13 36.03 -44.46
CA ASP A 135 -2.41 35.72 -45.88
C ASP A 135 -3.90 35.52 -46.26
N ARG A 136 -4.84 36.13 -45.51
CA ARG A 136 -6.31 36.04 -45.81
C ARG A 136 -6.91 37.27 -46.50
N LEU A 137 -6.12 38.17 -47.05
CA LEU A 137 -6.63 39.42 -47.66
C LEU A 137 -6.40 39.58 -49.17
N ILE A 138 -5.97 38.55 -49.87
CA ILE A 138 -5.84 38.58 -51.33
C ILE A 138 -6.61 37.38 -51.87
N ASP A 139 -7.53 37.64 -52.80
CA ASP A 139 -8.44 36.69 -53.47
C ASP A 139 -9.86 36.54 -52.88
N ARG A 140 -10.66 37.63 -52.95
CA ARG A 140 -12.07 37.50 -53.34
C ARG A 140 -12.32 38.26 -54.64
N PRO A 141 -12.78 37.60 -55.73
CA PRO A 141 -13.15 38.29 -56.95
C PRO A 141 -14.40 39.17 -56.70
N LYS A 142 -14.33 40.42 -57.16
CA LYS A 142 -15.44 41.39 -57.16
C LYS A 142 -16.37 41.13 -58.34
N GLU A 143 -17.22 40.12 -58.28
CA GLU A 143 -18.33 39.99 -59.22
C GLU A 143 -19.57 39.48 -58.49
N PHE A 144 -20.34 40.41 -57.91
CA PHE A 144 -21.79 40.25 -57.67
C PHE A 144 -22.40 41.59 -57.22
N LEU A 145 -22.44 42.59 -58.11
CA LEU A 145 -23.32 43.75 -57.99
C LEU A 145 -23.71 44.23 -59.40
N SER A 146 -24.86 43.74 -59.88
CA SER A 146 -25.75 44.41 -60.82
C SER A 146 -27.16 43.88 -60.60
#